data_AF-A0A1G5XZT9-F1
#
_entry.id   AF-A0A1G5XZT9-F1
#
_cell.length_a   1.000
_cell.length_b   1.000
_cell.length_c   1.000
_cell.angle_alpha   90.00
_cell.angle_beta   90.00
_cell.angle_gamma   90.00
#
_symmetry.space_group_name_H-M   'P 1'
#
loop_
_entity.id
_entity.type
_entity.pdbx_description
1 polymer ?
#
loop_
_entity_poly.entity_id
_entity_poly.type
_entity_poly.pdbx_seq_one_letter_code
_entity_poly.pdbx_strand_id
1 'polypeptide(L)'
;MDYRRDWIYTKEKLVTAIKELGFPPELGEQIAKQLGSPKAMERMMAYLYNVRPRSAELVVDEMLAICSDIDAWRNKKASEAANARYNEILNGSLNDYEDDEDWDL
;
A
#
# COMPACT_ATOMS: atom_id res chain seq x y z
N MET A 1 -16.18 7.93 -10.16
CA MET A 1 -16.07 8.37 -8.75
C MET A 1 -14.90 9.31 -8.64
N ASP A 2 -15.02 10.35 -7.82
CA ASP A 2 -14.02 11.42 -7.68
C ASP A 2 -13.12 11.09 -6.50
N TYR A 3 -11.85 10.75 -6.79
CA TYR A 3 -10.87 10.32 -5.79
C TYR A 3 -10.74 11.31 -4.62
N ARG A 4 -10.89 12.61 -4.88
CA ARG A 4 -10.84 13.64 -3.83
C ARG A 4 -12.04 13.54 -2.90
N ARG A 5 -13.24 13.34 -3.44
CA ARG A 5 -14.46 13.13 -2.65
C ARG A 5 -14.38 11.86 -1.82
N ASP A 6 -13.90 10.78 -2.42
CA ASP A 6 -13.73 9.50 -1.74
C ASP A 6 -12.73 9.64 -0.58
N TRP A 7 -11.61 10.33 -0.79
CA TRP A 7 -10.64 10.60 0.26
C TRP A 7 -11.23 11.41 1.42
N ILE A 8 -11.94 12.51 1.12
CA ILE A 8 -12.58 13.34 2.15
C ILE A 8 -13.61 12.51 2.92
N TYR A 9 -14.49 11.79 2.23
CA TYR A 9 -15.51 10.95 2.84
C TYR A 9 -14.91 9.90 3.78
N THR A 10 -13.87 9.21 3.32
CA THR A 10 -13.23 8.15 4.10
C THR A 10 -12.46 8.70 5.29
N LYS A 11 -11.80 9.87 5.13
CA LYS A 11 -11.15 10.60 6.23
C LYS A 11 -12.16 10.93 7.32
N GLU A 12 -13.28 11.55 6.98
CA GLU A 12 -14.29 11.99 7.96
C GLU A 12 -14.84 10.79 8.76
N LYS A 13 -15.05 9.64 8.10
CA LYS A 13 -15.48 8.41 8.77
C LYS A 13 -14.41 7.87 9.72
N LEU A 14 -13.15 7.87 9.32
CA LEU A 14 -12.06 7.43 10.17
C LEU A 14 -11.91 8.32 11.41
N VAL A 15 -11.98 9.64 11.24
CA VAL A 15 -11.95 10.60 12.35
C VAL A 15 -13.13 10.37 13.29
N THR A 16 -14.32 10.13 12.74
CA THR A 16 -15.53 9.83 13.52
C THR A 16 -15.36 8.53 14.31
N ALA A 17 -14.88 7.45 13.69
CA ALA A 17 -14.66 6.17 14.37
C ALA A 17 -13.66 6.27 15.53
N ILE A 18 -12.60 7.06 15.36
CA ILE A 18 -11.60 7.31 16.41
C ILE A 18 -12.22 8.12 17.57
N LYS A 19 -13.03 9.13 17.25
CA LYS A 19 -13.78 9.90 18.25
C LYS A 19 -14.79 9.05 19.03
N GLU A 20 -15.48 8.13 18.36
CA GLU A 20 -16.41 7.18 18.98
C GLU A 20 -15.73 6.22 19.96
N LEU A 21 -14.45 5.93 19.75
CA LEU A 21 -13.62 5.15 20.68
C LEU A 21 -13.08 5.99 21.86
N GLY A 22 -13.37 7.29 21.91
CA GLY A 22 -12.96 8.19 22.99
C GLY A 22 -11.60 8.86 22.77
N PHE A 23 -11.01 8.73 21.58
CA PHE A 23 -9.74 9.36 21.23
C PHE A 23 -9.94 10.76 20.64
N PRO A 24 -8.92 11.63 20.72
CA PRO A 24 -8.98 12.96 20.11
C PRO A 24 -9.15 12.89 18.59
N PRO A 25 -10.02 13.72 17.97
CA PRO A 25 -10.21 13.73 16.52
C PRO A 25 -8.91 14.09 15.77
N GLU A 26 -8.02 14.86 16.38
CA GLU A 26 -6.71 15.22 15.83
C GLU A 26 -5.85 13.98 15.56
N LEU A 27 -5.97 12.93 16.39
CA LEU A 27 -5.30 11.64 16.16
C LEU A 27 -5.80 11.01 14.86
N GLY A 28 -7.13 11.02 14.64
CA GLY A 28 -7.72 10.51 13.41
C GLY A 28 -7.30 11.28 12.17
N GLU A 29 -7.11 12.60 12.28
CA GLU A 29 -6.59 13.40 11.18
C GLU A 29 -5.14 13.04 10.81
N GLN A 30 -4.29 12.82 11.81
CA GLN A 30 -2.90 12.42 11.57
C GLN A 30 -2.82 11.02 10.96
N ILE A 31 -3.61 10.06 11.46
CA ILE A 31 -3.67 8.71 10.90
C ILE A 31 -4.14 8.74 9.44
N ALA A 32 -5.18 9.52 9.13
CA ALA A 32 -5.66 9.67 7.75
C ALA A 32 -4.58 10.21 6.81
N LYS A 33 -3.77 11.18 7.26
CA LYS A 33 -2.64 11.73 6.50
C LYS A 33 -1.56 10.68 6.26
N GLN A 34 -1.21 9.90 7.27
CA GLN A 34 -0.17 8.86 7.18
C GLN A 34 -0.58 7.71 6.25
N LEU A 35 -1.84 7.28 6.32
CA LEU A 35 -2.36 6.19 5.47
C LEU A 35 -2.46 6.57 3.98
N GLY A 36 -2.69 7.85 3.68
CA GLY A 36 -2.53 8.43 2.34
C GLY A 36 -3.51 7.95 1.25
N SER A 37 -4.38 6.98 1.52
CA SER A 37 -5.34 6.46 0.54
C SER A 37 -6.66 6.02 1.18
N PRO A 38 -7.80 6.12 0.46
CA PRO A 38 -9.10 5.63 0.95
C PRO A 38 -9.06 4.17 1.39
N LYS A 39 -8.43 3.31 0.58
CA LYS A 39 -8.32 1.87 0.86
C LYS A 39 -7.54 1.56 2.15
N ALA A 40 -6.50 2.33 2.45
CA ALA A 40 -5.76 2.18 3.71
C ALA A 40 -6.60 2.65 4.91
N MET A 41 -7.35 3.75 4.76
CA MET A 41 -8.30 4.22 5.78
C MET A 41 -9.44 3.23 6.02
N GLU A 42 -9.93 2.54 4.99
CA GLU A 42 -10.92 1.47 5.13
C GLU A 42 -10.39 0.28 5.92
N ARG A 43 -9.14 -0.15 5.67
CA ARG A 43 -8.47 -1.18 6.50
C ARG A 43 -8.38 -0.75 7.95
N MET A 44 -7.99 0.50 8.19
CA MET A 44 -7.90 1.04 9.55
C MET A 44 -9.27 1.07 10.23
N MET A 45 -10.33 1.51 9.54
CA MET A 45 -11.69 1.47 10.08
C MET A 45 -12.13 0.04 10.41
N ALA A 46 -11.82 -0.94 9.55
CA ALA A 46 -12.11 -2.34 9.82
C ALA A 46 -11.44 -2.82 11.11
N TYR A 47 -10.17 -2.47 11.34
CA TYR A 47 -9.49 -2.77 12.60
C TYR A 47 -10.18 -2.11 13.79
N LEU A 48 -10.47 -0.81 13.72
CA LEU A 48 -11.11 -0.07 14.81
C LEU A 48 -12.47 -0.68 15.22
N TYR A 49 -13.29 -1.08 14.25
CA TYR A 49 -14.60 -1.67 14.53
C TYR A 49 -14.52 -3.07 15.13
N ASN A 50 -13.54 -3.89 14.72
CA ASN A 50 -13.40 -5.27 15.20
C ASN A 50 -12.65 -5.36 16.53
N VAL A 51 -11.54 -4.64 16.66
CA VAL A 51 -10.62 -4.74 17.81
C VAL A 51 -11.01 -3.80 18.94
N ARG A 52 -11.59 -2.63 18.62
CA ARG A 52 -11.93 -1.57 19.58
C ARG A 52 -10.77 -1.28 20.55
N PRO A 53 -9.62 -0.80 20.02
CA PRO A 53 -8.43 -0.57 20.82
C PRO A 53 -8.68 0.40 21.98
N ARG A 54 -8.08 0.11 23.14
CA ARG A 54 -8.24 0.91 24.37
C ARG A 54 -7.15 1.95 24.61
N SER A 55 -6.10 1.95 23.79
CA SER A 55 -5.02 2.93 23.88
C SER A 55 -4.68 3.49 22.50
N ALA A 56 -4.19 4.73 22.49
CA ALA A 56 -3.70 5.36 21.27
C ALA A 56 -2.52 4.60 20.66
N GLU A 57 -1.70 3.94 21.49
CA GLU A 57 -0.58 3.11 21.05
C GLU A 57 -1.04 1.99 20.13
N LEU A 58 -2.10 1.25 20.49
CA LEU A 58 -2.65 0.17 19.64
C LEU A 58 -3.26 0.67 18.34
N VAL A 59 -3.75 1.91 18.33
CA VAL A 59 -4.27 2.57 17.12
C VAL A 59 -3.11 2.95 16.19
N VAL A 60 -2.05 3.52 16.75
CA VAL A 60 -0.86 3.94 16.00
C VAL A 60 -0.07 2.75 15.49
N ASP A 61 0.05 1.68 16.29
CA ASP A 61 0.73 0.44 15.91
C ASP A 61 0.08 -0.19 14.67
N GLU A 62 -1.25 -0.32 14.67
CA GLU A 62 -1.97 -0.83 13.50
C GLU A 62 -1.79 0.09 12.27
N MET A 63 -1.86 1.41 12.46
CA MET A 63 -1.59 2.35 11.36
C MET A 63 -0.19 2.10 10.76
N LEU A 64 0.83 1.92 11.60
CA LEU A 64 2.20 1.63 11.15
C LEU A 64 2.28 0.27 10.45
N ALA A 65 1.58 -0.75 10.95
CA ALA A 65 1.50 -2.06 10.31
C ALA A 65 0.89 -1.96 8.90
N ILE A 66 -0.21 -1.22 8.75
CA ILE A 66 -0.85 -0.97 7.44
C ILE A 66 0.09 -0.22 6.50
N CYS A 67 0.79 0.82 6.99
CA CYS A 67 1.78 1.54 6.19
C CYS A 67 2.92 0.62 5.74
N SER A 68 3.44 -0.22 6.63
CA SER A 68 4.50 -1.18 6.33
C SER A 68 4.09 -2.19 5.27
N ASP A 69 2.87 -2.73 5.36
CA ASP A 69 2.32 -3.63 4.34
C ASP A 69 2.24 -2.98 2.96
N ILE A 70 1.81 -1.71 2.91
CA ILE A 70 1.68 -0.96 1.66
C ILE A 70 3.07 -0.72 1.05
N ASP A 71 4.06 -0.35 1.86
CA ASP A 71 5.41 -0.11 1.38
C ASP A 71 6.12 -1.40 0.96
N ALA A 72 5.92 -2.51 1.69
CA ALA A 72 6.40 -3.83 1.29
C ALA A 72 5.81 -4.26 -0.06
N TRP A 73 4.51 -4.03 -0.27
CA TRP A 73 3.84 -4.32 -1.55
C TRP A 73 4.39 -3.43 -2.69
N ARG A 74 4.59 -2.13 -2.44
CA ARG A 74 5.19 -1.20 -3.41
C ARG A 74 6.62 -1.61 -3.78
N ASN A 75 7.44 -1.96 -2.80
CA ASN A 75 8.81 -2.41 -3.01
C ASN A 75 8.86 -3.71 -3.82
N LYS A 76 7.98 -4.66 -3.51
CA LYS A 76 7.85 -5.89 -4.30
C LYS A 76 7.46 -5.59 -5.75
N LYS A 77 6.49 -4.70 -5.97
CA LYS A 77 6.07 -4.30 -7.32
C LYS A 77 7.17 -3.56 -8.09
N ALA A 78 7.92 -2.70 -7.42
CA ALA A 78 9.07 -2.03 -8.03
C ALA A 78 10.18 -3.03 -8.41
N SER A 79 10.46 -4.02 -7.55
CA SER A 79 11.41 -5.09 -7.84
C SER A 79 10.93 -6.00 -8.99
N GLU A 80 9.64 -6.35 -9.03
CA GLU A 80 9.04 -7.09 -10.15
C GLU A 80 9.13 -6.29 -11.46
N ALA A 81 8.87 -4.98 -11.44
CA ALA A 81 8.98 -4.12 -12.62
C ALA A 81 10.44 -3.96 -13.10
N ALA A 82 11.40 -3.88 -12.17
CA ALA A 82 12.83 -3.85 -12.49
C ALA A 82 13.29 -5.20 -13.08
N ASN A 83 12.83 -6.32 -12.51
CA ASN A 83 13.10 -7.66 -13.04
C ASN A 83 12.39 -7.92 -14.36
N ALA A 84 11.20 -7.36 -14.61
CA ALA A 84 10.51 -7.46 -15.89
C ALA A 84 11.28 -6.70 -16.98
N ARG A 85 11.81 -5.51 -16.68
CA ARG A 85 12.74 -4.80 -17.57
C ARG A 85 14.04 -5.57 -17.79
N TYR A 86 14.58 -6.21 -16.75
CA TYR A 86 15.78 -7.06 -16.88
C TYR A 86 15.50 -8.32 -17.71
N ASN A 87 14.35 -8.97 -17.52
CA ASN A 87 13.92 -10.12 -18.32
C ASN A 87 13.57 -9.74 -19.77
N GLU A 88 13.07 -8.54 -20.03
CA GLU A 88 12.91 -8.03 -21.42
C GLU A 88 14.26 -7.86 -22.11
N ILE A 89 15.27 -7.34 -21.41
CA ILE A 89 16.62 -7.18 -21.96
C ILE A 89 17.32 -8.55 -22.11
N LEU A 90 17.16 -9.46 -21.15
CA LEU A 90 17.77 -10.80 -21.20
C LEU A 90 17.10 -11.70 -22.25
N ASN A 91 15.77 -11.72 -22.36
CA ASN A 91 15.07 -12.43 -23.44
C ASN A 91 15.24 -11.75 -24.80
N GLY A 92 15.44 -10.43 -24.84
CA GLY A 92 15.77 -9.72 -26.08
C GLY A 92 17.17 -10.06 -26.56
N SER A 93 18.14 -10.19 -25.65
CA SER A 93 19.55 -10.49 -25.97
C SER A 93 19.82 -11.99 -26.19
N LEU A 94 18.97 -12.91 -25.72
CA LEU A 94 19.12 -14.35 -25.94
C LEU A 94 18.54 -14.82 -27.29
N ASN A 95 17.75 -13.98 -27.96
CA ASN A 95 17.19 -14.29 -29.29
C ASN A 95 18.12 -13.88 -30.45
N ASP A 96 19.27 -13.28 -30.15
CA ASP A 96 20.30 -12.89 -31.13
C ASP A 96 21.47 -13.91 -31.21
N TYR A 97 21.39 -15.03 -30.49
CA TYR A 97 22.44 -16.09 -30.45
C TYR A 97 21.92 -17.49 -30.84
N GLU A 98 20.86 -17.58 -31.63
CA GLU A 98 20.38 -18.85 -32.23
C GLU A 98 20.07 -18.65 -33.73
N ASP A 99 21.12 -18.40 -34.51
CA ASP A 99 21.26 -18.58 -35.98
C ASP A 99 22.67 -18.03 -36.30
N ASP A 100 23.71 -18.75 -36.66
CA ASP A 100 23.88 -20.07 -37.27
C ASP A 100 25.28 -20.59 -36.87
N GLU A 101 25.39 -21.81 -36.37
CA GLU A 101 26.62 -22.59 -36.48
C GLU A 101 26.25 -23.94 -37.12
N ASP A 102 26.61 -24.13 -38.39
CA ASP A 102 26.64 -25.40 -39.14
C ASP A 102 27.36 -25.09 -40.49
N TRP A 103 28.47 -25.65 -40.97
CA TRP A 103 29.49 -26.65 -40.58
C TRP A 103 30.77 -26.38 -41.41
N ASP A 104 31.91 -26.93 -40.98
CA ASP A 104 33.13 -27.14 -41.78
C ASP A 104 32.86 -27.76 -43.18
N LEU A 105 33.26 -27.08 -44.28
CA LEU A 105 34.04 -27.63 -45.41
C LEU A 105 34.52 -26.55 -46.41
#